data_AF-A0A3M3X3G3-F1
#
_entry.id   AF-A0A3M3X3G3-F1
#
_cell.length_a   1.000
_cell.length_b   1.000
_cell.length_c   1.000
_cell.angle_alpha   90.00
_cell.angle_beta   90.00
_cell.angle_gamma   90.00
#
_symmetry.space_group_name_H-M   'P 1'
#
loop_
_entity.id
_entity.type
_entity.pdbx_description
1 polymer ?
#
loop_
_entity_poly.entity_id
_entity_poly.type
_entity_poly.pdbx_seq_one_letter_code
_entity_poly.pdbx_strand_id
1 'polypeptide(L)' 'MFQDPMMTLNPVLRVDTQMIEAVRAHSPLSKREAREHASRTLALMGIASPEERLRAYPHQLSGG' A
#
# COMPACT_ATOMS: atom_id res chain seq x y z
N MET A 1 -4.10 1.48 19.30
CA MET A 1 -2.77 1.03 18.86
C MET A 1 -2.91 0.54 17.42
N PHE A 2 -2.72 1.42 16.43
CA PHE A 2 -2.68 1.00 15.02
C PHE A 2 -1.28 0.46 14.75
N GLN A 3 -1.18 -0.84 14.47
CA GLN A 3 0.05 -1.46 14.03
C GLN A 3 0.40 -0.87 12.66
N ASP A 4 1.70 -0.69 12.39
CA ASP A 4 2.16 -0.24 11.08
C ASP A 4 1.67 -1.24 10.01
N PRO A 5 0.75 -0.85 9.11
CA PRO A 5 0.17 -1.79 8.13
C PRO A 5 1.24 -2.41 7.23
N MET A 6 2.41 -1.77 7.12
CA MET A 6 3.56 -2.29 6.40
C MET A 6 4.15 -3.56 7.04
N MET A 7 4.03 -3.74 8.36
CA MET A 7 4.48 -4.97 9.05
C MET A 7 3.57 -6.17 8.78
N THR A 8 2.33 -5.94 8.35
CA THR A 8 1.36 -7.02 8.06
C THR A 8 1.32 -7.42 6.59
N LEU A 9 2.13 -6.78 5.75
CA LEU A 9 2.15 -7.09 4.31
C LEU A 9 2.80 -8.44 4.04
N ASN A 10 2.25 -9.15 3.05
CA ASN A 10 2.86 -10.35 2.50
C ASN A 10 4.13 -9.96 1.70
N PRO A 11 5.32 -10.50 2.06
CA PRO A 11 6.59 -10.08 1.46
C PRO A 11 6.76 -10.50 -0.01
N VAL A 12 5.96 -11.45 -0.51
CA VAL A 12 6.04 -11.93 -1.91
C VAL A 12 5.03 -11.26 -2.83
N LEU A 13 4.17 -10.38 -2.31
CA LEU A 13 3.23 -9.60 -3.11
C LEU A 13 3.69 -8.14 -3.22
N ARG A 14 3.40 -7.51 -4.36
CA ARG A 14 3.59 -6.06 -4.50
C ARG A 14 2.66 -5.31 -3.55
N VAL A 15 3.12 -4.18 -3.06
CA VAL A 15 2.39 -3.33 -2.10
C VAL A 15 1.03 -2.91 -2.67
N ASP A 16 0.98 -2.51 -3.94
CA ASP A 16 -0.29 -2.13 -4.59
C ASP A 16 -1.29 -3.27 -4.63
N THR A 17 -0.89 -4.50 -4.95
CA THR A 17 -1.78 -5.65 -5.00
C THR A 17 -2.54 -5.81 -3.68
N GLN A 18 -1.81 -5.91 -2.58
CA GLN A 18 -2.40 -6.17 -1.27
C GLN A 18 -3.16 -4.96 -0.70
N MET A 19 -2.67 -3.73 -0.92
CA MET A 19 -3.41 -2.53 -0.50
C MET A 19 -4.71 -2.34 -1.29
N ILE A 20 -4.71 -2.57 -2.60
CA ILE A 20 -5.90 -2.47 -3.44
C ILE A 20 -6.93 -3.53 -3.04
N GLU A 21 -6.50 -4.77 -2.83
CA GLU A 21 -7.40 -5.85 -2.38
C GLU A 21 -7.98 -5.54 -0.99
N ALA A 22 -7.16 -5.06 -0.05
CA ALA A 22 -7.62 -4.67 1.28
C ALA A 22 -8.66 -3.53 1.22
N VAL A 23 -8.42 -2.49 0.42
CA VAL A 23 -9.36 -1.38 0.24
C VAL A 23 -10.67 -1.87 -0.38
N ARG A 24 -10.60 -2.69 -1.44
CA ARG A 24 -11.77 -3.19 -2.17
C ARG A 24 -12.57 -4.23 -1.38
N ALA A 25 -11.94 -4.92 -0.42
CA ALA A 25 -12.64 -5.82 0.50
C ALA A 25 -13.58 -5.08 1.46
N HIS A 26 -13.31 -3.81 1.76
CA HIS A 26 -14.08 -3.02 2.74
C HIS A 26 -14.86 -1.86 2.11
N SER A 27 -14.69 -1.59 0.82
CA SER A 27 -15.34 -0.46 0.14
C SER A 27 -15.57 -0.77 -1.35
N PRO A 28 -16.72 -0.37 -1.93
CA PRO A 28 -17.07 -0.64 -3.33
C PRO A 28 -16.35 0.32 -4.30
N LEU A 29 -15.03 0.43 -4.17
CA LEU A 29 -14.20 1.28 -5.03
C LEU A 29 -13.74 0.52 -6.28
N SER A 30 -13.64 1.24 -7.39
CA SER A 30 -12.95 0.74 -8.58
C SER A 30 -11.47 0.50 -8.29
N LYS A 31 -10.82 -0.33 -9.11
CA LYS A 31 -9.38 -0.58 -8.98
C LYS A 31 -8.54 0.70 -9.05
N ARG A 32 -8.96 1.68 -9.85
CA ARG A 32 -8.29 2.98 -9.97
C ARG A 32 -8.42 3.79 -8.68
N GLU A 33 -9.64 3.93 -8.16
CA GLU A 33 -9.89 4.67 -6.91
C GLU A 33 -9.19 4.02 -5.71
N ALA A 34 -9.18 2.69 -5.65
CA ALA A 34 -8.46 1.95 -4.61
C ALA A 34 -6.94 2.18 -4.69
N ARG A 35 -6.39 2.25 -5.91
CA ARG A 35 -4.97 2.58 -6.11
C ARG A 35 -4.65 4.00 -5.64
N GLU A 36 -5.47 4.97 -6.00
CA GLU A 36 -5.31 6.36 -5.55
C GLU A 36 -5.42 6.47 -4.03
N HIS A 37 -6.37 5.73 -3.43
CA HIS A 37 -6.48 5.65 -1.97
C HIS A 37 -5.19 5.09 -1.36
N ALA A 38 -4.67 3.98 -1.89
CA ALA A 38 -3.44 3.38 -1.38
C ALA A 38 -2.24 4.34 -1.49
N SER A 39 -2.15 5.08 -2.59
CA SER A 39 -1.11 6.10 -2.82
C SER A 39 -1.20 7.23 -1.79
N ARG A 40 -2.41 7.75 -1.54
CA ARG A 40 -2.65 8.76 -0.49
C ARG A 40 -2.29 8.24 0.89
N THR A 41 -2.61 6.99 1.20
CA THR A 41 -2.25 6.37 2.49
C THR A 41 -0.74 6.35 2.69
N LEU A 42 0.04 5.94 1.68
CA LEU A 42 1.51 5.98 1.76
C LEU A 42 2.03 7.42 1.96
N ALA A 43 1.46 8.39 1.24
CA ALA A 43 1.83 9.79 1.38
C ALA A 43 1.57 10.33 2.81
N LEU A 44 0.43 9.97 3.42
CA LEU A 44 0.10 10.33 4.80
C LEU A 44 1.05 9.72 5.83
N MET A 45 1.67 8.58 5.52
CA MET A 45 2.69 7.94 6.34
C MET A 45 4.09 8.55 6.14
N GLY A 46 4.22 9.59 5.29
CA GLY A 46 5.51 10.21 4.98
C GLY A 46 6.37 9.42 4.00
N ILE A 47 5.81 8.41 3.32
CA ILE A 47 6.55 7.61 2.34
C ILE A 47 6.70 8.42 1.05
N ALA A 48 7.95 8.78 0.73
CA ALA A 48 8.29 9.50 -0.50
C ALA A 48 8.01 8.65 -1.75
N SER A 49 7.61 9.31 -2.84
CA SER A 49 7.26 8.67 -4.12
C SER A 49 6.20 7.55 -3.98
N PRO A 50 5.01 7.83 -3.42
CA PRO A 50 4.00 6.81 -3.08
C PRO A 50 3.60 5.95 -4.29
N GLU A 51 3.47 6.53 -5.48
CA GLU A 51 3.16 5.77 -6.70
C GLU A 51 4.23 4.75 -7.08
N GLU A 52 5.49 5.08 -6.85
CA GLU A 52 6.62 4.18 -7.07
C GLU A 52 6.67 3.10 -6.00
N ARG A 53 6.46 3.49 -4.75
CA ARG A 53 6.47 2.61 -3.58
C ARG A 53 5.34 1.59 -3.60
N LEU A 54 4.19 1.98 -4.12
CA LEU A 54 3.10 1.07 -4.46
C LEU A 54 3.54 -0.06 -5.39
N ARG A 55 4.51 0.20 -6.28
CA ARG A 55 5.00 -0.81 -7.21
C ARG A 55 6.08 -1.72 -6.63
N ALA A 56 6.62 -1.37 -5.48
CA ALA A 56 7.63 -2.15 -4.80
C ALA A 56 7.04 -3.36 -4.06
N TYR A 57 7.92 -4.28 -3.67
CA TYR A 57 7.65 -5.31 -2.68
C TYR A 57 8.00 -4.80 -1.28
N PRO A 58 7.37 -5.32 -0.20
CA PRO A 58 7.62 -4.85 1.16
C PRO A 58 9.11 -4.84 1.58
N HIS A 59 9.86 -5.87 1.20
CA HIS A 59 11.29 -5.97 1.51
C HIS A 59 12.14 -4.88 0.83
N GLN A 60 11.66 -4.27 -0.25
CA GLN A 60 12.34 -3.16 -0.93
C GLN A 60 12.09 -1.81 -0.24
N LEU A 61 11.15 -1.75 0.70
CA LEU A 61 10.88 -0.56 1.51
C LEU A 61 11.76 -0.48 2.76
N SER A 62 12.30 -1.62 3.21
CA SER A 62 13.08 -1.75 4.44
C SER A 62 14.56 -1.39 4.31
N GLY A 63 15.05 -1.16 3.07
CA GLY A 63 16.46 -0.92 2.76
C GLY A 63 16.80 0.52 2.36
N GLY A 64 15.96 1.49 2.73
CA GLY A 64 16.20 2.92 2.54
C GLY A 64 16.42 3.64 3.86
#